data_AF-A0AAV0W6C7-F1
#
_entry.id   AF-A0AAV0W6C7-F1
#
_cell.length_a   1.000
_cell.length_b   1.000
_cell.length_c   1.000
_cell.angle_alpha   90.00
_cell.angle_beta   90.00
_cell.angle_gamma   90.00
#
_symmetry.space_group_name_H-M   'P 1'
#
loop_
_entity.id
_entity.type
_entity.pdbx_description
1 polymer ?
#
loop_
_entity_poly.entity_id
_entity_poly.type
_entity_poly.pdbx_seq_one_letter_code
_entity_poly.pdbx_strand_id
1 'polypeptide(L)'
;MNENETKKRIRNCVFNDEWLKDQIFSDWIAKHNNPNKARCILCQTVFSVKYDGVKAVKTHQESKKHEESVNSINKSSTIKKFFPTKNDKDEDKIAAVELSKCFHVVKHHHSYLSSDCGVKLESKHFSDSTIANKVHLGRTKMEAMHLLNAFLAT
;
A
#
# COMPACT_ATOMS: atom_id res chain seq x y z
N MET A 1 7.47 -51.38 35.41
CA MET A 1 6.24 -51.02 36.16
C MET A 1 6.54 -49.69 36.85
N ASN A 2 5.87 -48.56 36.63
CA ASN A 2 4.55 -48.32 36.04
C ASN A 2 4.53 -47.06 35.18
N GLU A 3 3.97 -47.24 33.99
CA GLU A 3 3.41 -46.23 33.12
C GLU A 3 2.15 -45.66 33.81
N ASN A 4 2.09 -44.36 34.03
CA ASN A 4 0.84 -43.66 34.34
C ASN A 4 0.96 -42.18 33.98
N GLU A 5 1.27 -41.91 32.72
CA GLU A 5 1.03 -40.61 32.12
C GLU A 5 -0.48 -40.45 31.92
N THR A 6 -1.10 -39.64 32.77
CA THR A 6 -2.53 -39.33 32.69
C THR A 6 -2.86 -38.76 31.31
N LYS A 7 -3.56 -39.55 30.47
CA LYS A 7 -4.09 -39.09 29.17
C LYS A 7 -5.03 -37.91 29.40
N LYS A 8 -4.50 -36.69 29.23
CA LYS A 8 -5.26 -35.43 29.28
C LYS A 8 -6.40 -35.51 28.26
N ARG A 9 -7.65 -35.31 28.69
CA ARG A 9 -8.81 -35.24 27.78
C ARG A 9 -8.59 -34.12 26.76
N ILE A 10 -8.38 -34.49 25.50
CA ILE A 10 -8.21 -33.56 24.38
C ILE A 10 -9.59 -33.01 24.01
N ARG A 11 -9.82 -31.71 24.24
CA ARG A 11 -11.02 -31.03 23.76
C ARG A 11 -10.82 -30.69 22.29
N ASN A 12 -11.73 -31.12 21.41
CA ASN A 12 -11.72 -30.77 20.00
C ASN A 12 -12.49 -29.46 19.80
N CYS A 13 -11.79 -28.34 19.78
CA CYS A 13 -12.34 -27.01 19.62
C CYS A 13 -12.47 -26.66 18.13
N VAL A 14 -13.60 -26.04 17.77
CA VAL A 14 -13.90 -25.53 16.43
C VAL A 14 -13.81 -24.00 16.45
N PHE A 15 -13.51 -23.39 15.31
CA PHE A 15 -13.55 -21.94 15.13
C PHE A 15 -14.92 -21.40 15.58
N ASN A 16 -14.91 -20.42 16.49
CA ASN A 16 -16.13 -19.80 16.96
C ASN A 16 -16.40 -18.51 16.16
N ASP A 17 -17.58 -18.44 15.56
CA ASP A 17 -18.03 -17.28 14.79
C ASP A 17 -18.24 -16.03 15.65
N GLU A 18 -18.37 -16.20 16.97
CA GLU A 18 -18.45 -15.08 17.91
C GLU A 18 -17.16 -14.25 17.95
N TRP A 19 -15.99 -14.83 17.61
CA TRP A 19 -14.73 -14.08 17.54
C TRP A 19 -14.70 -13.02 16.43
N LEU A 20 -15.56 -13.14 15.43
CA LEU A 20 -15.74 -12.12 14.40
C LEU A 20 -16.60 -10.95 14.89
N LYS A 21 -17.30 -11.10 16.02
CA LYS A 21 -18.11 -10.05 16.64
C LYS A 21 -17.37 -9.35 17.77
N ASP A 22 -16.38 -10.03 18.38
CA ASP A 22 -15.52 -9.44 19.40
C ASP A 22 -14.61 -8.36 18.79
N GLN A 23 -14.67 -7.16 19.37
CA GLN A 23 -13.89 -5.98 18.94
C GLN A 23 -12.37 -6.23 18.94
N ILE A 24 -11.90 -7.18 19.76
CA ILE A 24 -10.47 -7.47 19.95
C ILE A 24 -9.93 -8.41 18.86
N PHE A 25 -10.77 -9.31 18.33
CA PHE A 25 -10.35 -10.37 17.41
C PHE A 25 -10.83 -10.11 15.97
N SER A 26 -11.95 -9.42 15.79
CA SER A 26 -12.55 -9.15 14.48
C SER A 26 -11.63 -8.38 13.53
N ASP A 27 -10.72 -7.56 14.04
CA ASP A 27 -9.84 -6.72 13.21
C ASP A 27 -8.83 -7.54 12.38
N TRP A 28 -8.43 -8.71 12.90
CA TRP A 28 -7.33 -9.49 12.33
C TRP A 28 -7.62 -10.97 12.11
N ILE A 29 -8.66 -11.55 12.72
CA ILE A 29 -9.04 -12.95 12.51
C ILE A 29 -9.99 -13.10 11.33
N ALA A 30 -9.71 -14.11 10.50
CA ALA A 30 -10.58 -14.58 9.43
C ALA A 30 -10.83 -16.09 9.53
N LYS A 31 -11.99 -16.51 9.02
CA LYS A 31 -12.34 -17.92 8.86
C LYS A 31 -11.40 -18.59 7.85
N HIS A 32 -11.04 -19.83 8.13
CA HIS A 32 -10.35 -20.70 7.18
C HIS A 32 -11.32 -21.79 6.70
N ASN A 33 -11.08 -22.38 5.52
CA ASN A 33 -11.90 -23.48 4.99
C ASN A 33 -11.99 -24.71 5.92
N ASN A 34 -11.09 -24.81 6.89
CA ASN A 34 -11.09 -25.89 7.86
C ASN A 34 -11.68 -25.38 9.18
N PRO A 35 -12.69 -26.04 9.76
CA PRO A 35 -13.34 -25.60 11.00
C PRO A 35 -12.36 -25.58 12.19
N ASN A 36 -11.28 -26.35 12.13
CA ASN A 36 -10.27 -26.44 13.20
C ASN A 36 -9.10 -25.47 13.02
N LYS A 37 -9.15 -24.57 12.03
CA LYS A 37 -8.08 -23.62 11.72
C LYS A 37 -8.63 -22.20 11.63
N ALA A 38 -7.86 -21.24 12.12
CA ALA A 38 -8.12 -19.81 11.95
C ALA A 38 -7.02 -19.20 11.08
N ARG A 39 -7.35 -18.14 10.35
CA ARG A 39 -6.39 -17.34 9.59
C ARG A 39 -6.22 -15.98 10.25
N CYS A 40 -4.99 -15.52 10.37
CA CYS A 40 -4.68 -14.13 10.71
C CYS A 40 -4.44 -13.33 9.42
N ILE A 41 -5.15 -12.22 9.27
CA ILE A 41 -5.06 -11.31 8.12
C ILE A 41 -3.74 -10.53 8.18
N LEU A 42 -3.36 -10.06 9.37
CA LEU A 42 -2.14 -9.26 9.57
C LEU A 42 -0.87 -10.10 9.35
N CYS A 43 -0.80 -11.29 9.96
CA CYS A 43 0.34 -12.20 9.85
C CYS A 43 0.35 -13.02 8.56
N GLN A 44 -0.79 -13.07 7.84
CA GLN A 44 -1.05 -13.94 6.70
C GLN A 44 -0.78 -15.43 7.00
N THR A 45 -0.96 -15.86 8.25
CA THR A 45 -0.73 -17.25 8.68
C THR A 45 -2.02 -17.95 9.08
N VAL A 46 -2.07 -19.25 8.82
CA VAL A 46 -3.12 -20.14 9.32
C VAL A 46 -2.60 -20.88 10.53
N PHE A 47 -3.34 -20.85 11.63
CA PHE A 47 -3.00 -21.56 12.87
C PHE A 47 -4.13 -22.50 13.31
N SER A 48 -3.76 -23.56 14.02
CA SER A 48 -4.70 -24.58 14.46
C SER A 48 -5.35 -24.18 15.78
N VAL A 49 -6.67 -24.28 15.83
CA VAL A 49 -7.49 -23.97 17.01
C VAL A 49 -8.03 -25.24 17.68
N LYS A 50 -7.77 -26.40 17.06
CA LYS A 50 -8.28 -27.73 17.40
C LYS A 50 -8.22 -28.10 18.88
N TYR A 51 -7.17 -27.70 19.60
CA TYR A 51 -6.95 -28.14 21.00
C TYR A 51 -7.05 -27.01 22.01
N ASP A 52 -6.65 -25.80 21.61
CA ASP A 52 -6.49 -24.67 22.51
C ASP A 52 -7.64 -23.64 22.40
N GLY A 53 -8.47 -23.70 21.37
CA GLY A 53 -9.61 -22.80 21.23
C GLY A 53 -9.20 -21.32 21.26
N VAL A 54 -9.89 -20.55 22.11
CA VAL A 54 -9.58 -19.12 22.38
C VAL A 54 -8.13 -18.91 22.86
N LYS A 55 -7.54 -19.90 23.55
CA LYS A 55 -6.14 -19.77 24.00
C LYS A 55 -5.18 -19.70 22.82
N ALA A 56 -5.41 -20.45 21.74
CA ALA A 56 -4.60 -20.36 20.52
C ALA A 56 -4.67 -18.97 19.88
N VAL A 57 -5.83 -18.32 19.96
CA VAL A 57 -6.04 -16.97 19.46
C VAL A 57 -5.22 -15.96 20.28
N LYS A 58 -5.31 -16.04 21.61
CA LYS A 58 -4.53 -15.17 22.51
C LYS A 58 -3.03 -15.38 22.37
N THR A 59 -2.55 -16.63 22.34
CA THR A 59 -1.12 -16.91 22.17
C THR A 59 -0.61 -16.48 20.79
N HIS A 60 -1.45 -16.53 19.74
CA HIS A 60 -1.10 -15.95 18.45
C HIS A 60 -0.98 -14.43 18.52
N GLN A 61 -1.90 -13.74 19.22
CA GLN A 61 -1.85 -12.29 19.43
C GLN A 61 -0.56 -11.86 20.14
N GLU A 62 -0.10 -12.65 21.12
CA GLU A 62 1.16 -12.43 21.86
C GLU A 62 2.41 -12.92 21.10
N SER A 63 2.25 -13.51 19.91
CA SER A 63 3.38 -14.01 19.12
C SER A 63 4.19 -12.88 18.53
N LYS A 64 5.53 -13.01 18.55
CA LYS A 64 6.47 -12.06 17.90
C LYS A 64 6.05 -11.73 16.47
N LYS A 65 5.62 -12.72 15.69
CA LYS A 65 5.20 -12.51 14.30
C LYS A 65 4.01 -11.55 14.19
N HIS A 66 3.07 -11.62 15.15
CA HIS A 66 1.91 -10.74 15.18
C HIS A 66 2.30 -9.33 15.61
N GLU A 67 3.10 -9.19 16.65
CA GLU A 67 3.65 -7.92 17.09
C GLU A 67 4.43 -7.20 15.96
N GLU A 68 5.30 -7.91 15.26
CA GLU A 68 6.08 -7.39 14.13
C GLU A 68 5.17 -6.96 12.96
N SER A 69 4.13 -7.73 12.67
CA SER A 69 3.17 -7.41 11.61
C SER A 69 2.36 -6.15 11.95
N VAL A 70 1.85 -6.06 13.18
CA VAL A 70 1.12 -4.87 13.67
C VAL A 70 2.02 -3.64 13.65
N ASN A 71 3.26 -3.76 14.11
CA ASN A 71 4.22 -2.66 14.10
C ASN A 71 4.54 -2.20 12.66
N SER A 72 4.71 -3.15 11.74
CA SER A 72 4.97 -2.86 10.33
C SER A 72 3.81 -2.09 9.68
N ILE A 73 2.57 -2.49 9.98
CA ILE A 73 1.38 -1.83 9.44
C ILE A 73 1.23 -0.41 9.99
N ASN A 74 1.43 -0.21 11.30
CA ASN A 74 1.39 1.13 11.91
C ASN A 74 2.46 2.07 11.32
N LYS A 75 3.66 1.55 11.02
CA LYS A 75 4.73 2.29 10.33
C LYS A 75 4.41 2.58 8.86
N SER A 76 3.52 1.82 8.23
CA SER A 76 3.19 1.91 6.80
C SER A 76 2.06 2.89 6.45
N SER A 77 1.70 3.80 7.37
CA SER A 77 0.63 4.81 7.19
C SER A 77 0.84 5.80 6.01
N THR A 78 1.93 5.66 5.26
CA THR A 78 2.35 6.56 4.17
C THR A 78 1.78 6.20 2.79
N ILE A 79 1.28 4.98 2.55
CA ILE A 79 0.89 4.57 1.18
C ILE A 79 -0.25 5.45 0.62
N LYS A 80 -1.17 5.90 1.48
CA LYS A 80 -2.27 6.80 1.08
C LYS A 80 -1.79 8.14 0.49
N LYS A 81 -0.57 8.60 0.83
CA LYS A 81 0.01 9.84 0.28
C LYS A 81 0.47 9.71 -1.17
N PHE A 82 0.67 8.48 -1.66
CA PHE A 82 1.07 8.24 -3.05
C PHE A 82 -0.12 8.19 -4.02
N PHE A 83 -1.35 8.10 -3.50
CA PHE A 83 -2.54 8.19 -4.32
C PHE A 83 -2.95 9.66 -4.46
N PRO A 84 -2.90 10.25 -5.67
CA PRO A 84 -3.30 11.63 -5.87
C PRO A 84 -4.80 11.80 -5.56
N THR A 85 -5.11 12.70 -4.63
CA THR A 85 -6.49 13.17 -4.42
C THR A 85 -6.85 14.08 -5.58
N LYS A 86 -7.83 13.69 -6.40
CA LYS A 86 -8.25 14.35 -7.65
C LYS A 86 -8.85 15.77 -7.51
N ASN A 87 -8.62 16.48 -6.41
CA ASN A 87 -9.36 17.69 -6.05
C ASN A 87 -8.57 19.00 -6.17
N ASP A 88 -7.42 19.01 -6.84
CA ASP A 88 -6.63 20.22 -6.98
C ASP A 88 -7.10 21.03 -8.20
N LYS A 89 -7.58 22.26 -7.97
CA LYS A 89 -8.09 23.16 -9.02
C LYS A 89 -7.01 23.58 -10.04
N ASP A 90 -5.75 23.27 -9.77
CA ASP A 90 -4.63 23.66 -10.62
C ASP A 90 -4.10 22.51 -11.50
N GLU A 91 -4.66 21.28 -11.41
CA GLU A 91 -4.22 20.13 -12.25
C GLU A 91 -4.25 20.46 -13.75
N ASP A 92 -5.35 21.06 -14.24
CA ASP A 92 -5.48 21.42 -15.66
C ASP A 92 -4.43 22.46 -16.08
N LYS A 93 -4.10 23.40 -15.19
CA LYS A 93 -3.07 24.42 -15.46
C LYS A 93 -1.68 23.80 -15.48
N ILE A 94 -1.40 22.88 -14.56
CA ILE A 94 -0.15 22.13 -14.50
C ILE A 94 0.01 21.32 -15.80
N ALA A 95 -1.03 20.60 -16.20
CA ALA A 95 -1.04 19.82 -17.45
C ALA A 95 -0.81 20.70 -18.69
N ALA A 96 -1.44 21.88 -18.76
CA ALA A 96 -1.25 22.82 -19.87
C ALA A 96 0.19 23.35 -19.94
N VAL A 97 0.81 23.66 -18.80
CA VAL A 97 2.21 24.10 -18.72
C VAL A 97 3.15 22.97 -19.16
N GLU A 98 2.92 21.75 -18.69
CA GLU A 98 3.72 20.58 -19.05
C GLU A 98 3.63 20.27 -20.55
N LEU A 99 2.43 20.32 -21.12
CA LEU A 99 2.23 20.14 -22.55
C LEU A 99 2.94 21.22 -23.37
N SER A 100 2.84 22.48 -22.94
CA SER A 100 3.51 23.61 -23.61
C SER A 100 5.03 23.46 -23.60
N LYS A 101 5.61 23.05 -22.47
CA LYS A 101 7.05 22.76 -22.35
C LYS A 101 7.45 21.58 -23.22
N CYS A 102 6.67 20.50 -23.20
CA CYS A 102 6.92 19.33 -24.03
C CYS A 102 6.94 19.69 -25.51
N PHE A 103 5.95 20.47 -25.95
CA PHE A 103 5.87 20.96 -27.32
C PHE A 103 7.08 21.83 -27.69
N HIS A 104 7.47 22.77 -26.82
CA HIS A 104 8.66 23.62 -27.06
C HIS A 104 9.94 22.78 -27.21
N VAL A 105 10.14 21.80 -26.33
CA VAL A 105 11.30 20.90 -26.37
C VAL A 105 11.33 20.13 -27.68
N VAL A 106 10.20 19.55 -28.12
CA VAL A 106 10.13 18.83 -29.41
C VAL A 106 10.36 19.78 -30.59
N LYS A 107 9.70 20.95 -30.60
CA LYS A 107 9.82 21.93 -31.68
C LYS A 107 11.25 22.42 -31.89
N HIS A 108 12.01 22.58 -30.81
CA HIS A 108 13.39 23.04 -30.86
C HIS A 108 14.41 21.90 -30.71
N HIS A 109 13.98 20.63 -30.80
CA HIS A 109 14.84 19.44 -30.67
C HIS A 109 15.72 19.49 -29.42
N HIS A 110 15.19 20.01 -28.33
CA HIS A 110 15.92 20.13 -27.09
C HIS A 110 16.02 18.77 -26.40
N SER A 111 17.09 18.56 -25.64
CA SER A 111 17.29 17.28 -24.94
C SER A 111 16.26 17.08 -23.83
N TYR A 112 15.71 15.87 -23.73
CA TYR A 112 14.84 15.50 -22.62
C TYR A 112 15.57 15.52 -21.27
N LEU A 113 16.89 15.31 -21.28
CA LEU A 113 17.73 15.43 -20.08
C LEU A 113 17.79 16.89 -19.58
N SER A 114 17.86 17.85 -20.51
CA SER A 114 17.84 19.28 -20.17
C SER A 114 16.48 19.70 -19.62
N SER A 115 15.40 19.05 -20.07
CA SER A 115 14.05 19.30 -19.56
C SER A 115 13.87 18.82 -18.12
N ASP A 116 14.46 17.66 -17.78
CA ASP A 116 14.42 17.09 -16.42
C ASP A 116 15.11 18.00 -15.38
N CYS A 117 16.26 18.58 -15.72
CA CYS A 117 16.92 19.55 -14.85
C CYS A 117 16.28 20.94 -14.92
N GLY A 118 15.74 21.34 -16.08
CA GLY A 118 15.04 22.61 -16.28
C GLY A 118 13.84 22.77 -15.34
N VAL A 119 12.99 21.75 -15.22
CA VAL A 119 11.81 21.81 -14.35
C VAL A 119 12.20 21.93 -12.87
N LYS A 120 13.28 21.27 -12.45
CA LYS A 120 13.84 21.40 -11.09
C LYS A 120 14.45 22.77 -10.83
N LEU A 121 14.91 23.45 -11.88
CA LEU A 121 15.44 24.81 -11.79
C LEU A 121 14.31 25.83 -11.75
N GLU A 122 13.25 25.63 -12.52
CA GLU A 122 12.07 26.49 -12.53
C GLU A 122 11.34 26.49 -11.18
N SER A 123 11.22 25.34 -10.51
CA SER A 123 10.65 25.31 -9.15
C SER A 123 11.49 26.10 -8.15
N LYS A 124 12.82 26.15 -8.32
CA LYS A 124 13.71 26.98 -7.48
C LYS A 124 13.59 28.46 -7.81
N HIS A 125 13.58 28.83 -9.09
CA HIS A 125 13.42 30.23 -9.50
C HIS A 125 12.06 30.81 -9.11
N PHE A 126 11.01 30.00 -9.19
CA PHE A 126 9.64 30.37 -8.90
C PHE A 126 9.14 29.64 -7.65
N SER A 127 9.88 29.78 -6.56
CA SER A 127 9.59 29.10 -5.28
C SER A 127 8.21 29.50 -4.71
N ASP A 128 7.75 30.72 -5.01
CA ASP A 128 6.44 31.27 -4.63
C ASP A 128 5.27 30.69 -5.46
N SER A 129 5.54 30.13 -6.65
CA SER A 129 4.49 29.62 -7.53
C SER A 129 4.12 28.18 -7.17
N THR A 130 2.87 27.98 -6.76
CA THR A 130 2.32 26.63 -6.50
C THR A 130 2.32 25.75 -7.75
N ILE A 131 2.12 26.36 -8.93
CA ILE A 131 2.12 25.66 -10.22
C ILE A 131 3.54 25.21 -10.57
N ALA A 132 4.53 26.09 -10.48
CA ALA A 132 5.91 25.76 -10.84
C ALA A 132 6.50 24.64 -9.98
N ASN A 133 6.12 24.58 -8.70
CA ASN A 133 6.55 23.52 -7.78
C ASN A 133 5.87 22.16 -8.04
N LYS A 134 4.64 22.17 -8.58
CA LYS A 134 3.87 20.95 -8.89
C LYS A 134 4.10 20.41 -10.30
N VAL A 135 4.65 21.23 -11.21
CA VAL A 135 5.03 20.78 -12.54
C VAL A 135 6.16 19.76 -12.43
N HIS A 136 5.93 18.57 -12.98
CA HIS A 136 6.87 17.46 -12.95
C HIS A 136 6.96 16.85 -14.35
N LEU A 137 7.88 17.37 -15.15
CA LEU A 137 8.09 16.97 -16.54
C LEU A 137 9.47 16.32 -16.72
N GLY A 138 9.58 15.09 -16.23
CA GLY A 138 10.76 14.25 -16.43
C GLY A 138 10.73 13.49 -17.76
N ARG A 139 11.83 12.79 -18.05
CA ARG A 139 12.01 12.03 -19.31
C ARG A 139 10.85 11.07 -19.63
N THR A 140 10.42 10.24 -18.68
CA THR A 140 9.35 9.26 -18.92
C THR A 140 8.02 9.91 -19.28
N LYS A 141 7.71 11.06 -18.67
CA LYS A 141 6.48 11.81 -18.95
C LYS A 141 6.56 12.49 -20.32
N MET A 142 7.74 12.99 -20.69
CA MET A 142 8.03 13.56 -22.01
C MET A 142 7.88 12.53 -23.12
N GLU A 143 8.45 11.34 -22.95
CA GLU A 143 8.32 10.24 -23.92
C GLU A 143 6.83 9.85 -24.11
N ALA A 144 6.06 9.74 -23.03
CA ALA A 144 4.63 9.46 -23.10
C ALA A 144 3.83 10.56 -23.84
N MET A 145 4.11 11.83 -23.56
CA MET A 145 3.45 12.98 -24.21
C MET A 145 3.83 13.09 -25.70
N HIS A 146 5.08 12.79 -26.06
CA HIS A 146 5.53 12.77 -27.45
C HIS A 146 4.78 11.74 -28.30
N LEU A 147 4.57 10.53 -27.77
CA LEU A 147 3.83 9.46 -28.45
C LEU A 147 2.37 9.83 -28.72
N LEU A 148 1.73 10.61 -27.84
CA LEU A 148 0.37 11.10 -28.05
C LEU A 148 0.28 12.10 -29.21
N ASN A 149 1.27 12.99 -29.34
CA ASN A 149 1.29 13.97 -30.44
C ASN A 149 1.54 13.29 -31.79
N ALA A 150 2.36 12.23 -31.83
CA ALA A 150 2.56 11.42 -33.03
C ALA A 150 1.28 10.68 -33.46
N PHE A 151 0.42 10.27 -32.52
CA PHE A 151 -0.85 9.61 -32.77
C PHE A 151 -1.98 10.57 -33.22
N LEU A 152 -1.91 11.85 -32.85
CA LEU A 152 -2.87 12.88 -33.28
C LEU A 152 -2.48 13.57 -34.59
N ALA A 153 -1.24 13.40 -35.05
CA ALA A 153 -0.72 13.94 -36.31
C ALA A 153 -0.88 12.95 -37.49
N THR A 154 -1.53 11.81 -37.29
CA THR A 154 -1.96 10.83 -38.30
C THR A 154 -3.47 10.83 -38.43
#